data_AF-W2CMS2-F1
#
_entry.id   AF-W2CMS2-F1
#
_cell.length_a   1.000
_cell.length_b   1.000
_cell.length_c   1.000
_cell.angle_alpha   90.00
_cell.angle_beta   90.00
_cell.angle_gamma   90.00
#
_symmetry.space_group_name_H-M   'P 1'
#
loop_
_entity.id
_entity.type
_entity.pdbx_description
1 polymer ?
#
loop_
_entity_poly.entity_id
_entity_poly.type
_entity_poly.pdbx_seq_one_letter_code
_entity_poly.pdbx_strand_id
1 'polypeptide(L)'
;MKRHPQKEDKKPNKTAFIKVRCTAEEKERIRSRAANAGRKYSDYCREMLLGGSVTAVPPMGDNEREALAILRQTALFYGHISNLIKVKDTSWVDTTKALATYAKIAFKRFFSSRYRVPEEVFKRLNIEDHDRQV
;
A
#
# COMPACT_ATOMS: atom_id res chain seq x y z
N MET A 1 8.71 -37.28 -6.00
CA MET A 1 7.32 -36.82 -6.19
C MET A 1 7.15 -35.45 -5.54
N LYS A 2 6.92 -34.39 -6.33
CA LYS A 2 6.63 -33.04 -5.81
C LYS A 2 5.23 -33.05 -5.21
N ARG A 3 5.09 -32.85 -3.89
CA ARG A 3 3.80 -32.71 -3.22
C ARG A 3 3.25 -31.31 -3.51
N HIS A 4 2.24 -31.21 -4.36
CA HIS A 4 1.42 -30.01 -4.45
C HIS A 4 0.51 -29.94 -3.21
N PRO A 5 0.45 -28.81 -2.48
CA PRO A 5 -0.52 -28.67 -1.40
C PRO A 5 -1.93 -28.67 -2.00
N GLN A 6 -2.74 -29.65 -1.60
CA GLN A 6 -4.18 -29.65 -1.85
C GLN A 6 -4.76 -28.40 -1.20
N LYS A 7 -5.27 -27.47 -2.02
CA LYS A 7 -6.11 -26.39 -1.52
C LYS A 7 -7.42 -27.03 -1.08
N GLU A 8 -7.62 -27.18 0.22
CA GLU A 8 -8.95 -27.46 0.76
C GLU A 8 -9.92 -26.40 0.24
N ASP A 9 -10.99 -26.85 -0.42
CA ASP A 9 -12.07 -25.99 -0.89
C ASP A 9 -12.71 -25.31 0.31
N LYS A 10 -12.27 -24.07 0.60
CA LYS A 10 -12.89 -23.22 1.60
C LYS A 10 -14.36 -23.06 1.22
N LYS A 11 -15.26 -23.58 2.06
CA LYS A 11 -16.71 -23.39 1.90
C LYS A 11 -17.01 -21.90 1.67
N PRO A 12 -17.79 -21.54 0.63
CA PRO A 12 -18.11 -20.14 0.39
C PRO A 12 -18.98 -19.60 1.53
N ASN A 13 -18.53 -18.53 2.21
CA ASN A 13 -19.27 -17.88 3.29
C ASN A 13 -20.58 -17.19 2.82
N LYS A 14 -20.84 -17.13 1.50
CA LYS A 14 -21.99 -16.45 0.88
C LYS A 14 -22.82 -17.51 0.13
N THR A 15 -24.06 -17.72 0.56
CA THR A 15 -24.89 -18.88 0.15
C THR A 15 -26.11 -18.53 -0.71
N ALA A 16 -26.50 -17.24 -0.76
CA ALA A 16 -27.68 -16.78 -1.49
C ALA A 16 -27.30 -15.82 -2.63
N PHE A 17 -28.05 -15.88 -3.74
CA PHE A 17 -27.87 -15.04 -4.91
C PHE A 17 -28.97 -13.98 -5.03
N ILE A 18 -28.58 -12.76 -5.40
CA ILE A 18 -29.48 -11.68 -5.78
C ILE A 18 -29.36 -11.47 -7.29
N LYS A 19 -30.50 -11.52 -7.99
CA LYS A 19 -30.57 -11.28 -9.45
C LYS A 19 -31.26 -9.95 -9.71
N VAL A 20 -30.61 -9.07 -10.45
CA VAL A 20 -31.13 -7.75 -10.84
C VAL A 20 -31.25 -7.72 -12.36
N ARG A 21 -32.43 -7.33 -12.87
CA ARG A 21 -32.61 -7.06 -14.30
C ARG A 21 -31.97 -5.71 -14.62
N CYS A 22 -31.17 -5.66 -15.68
CA CYS A 22 -30.51 -4.44 -16.16
C CYS A 22 -30.31 -4.53 -17.68
N THR A 23 -30.18 -3.38 -18.32
CA THR A 23 -29.75 -3.30 -19.72
C THR A 23 -28.25 -3.58 -19.85
N ALA A 24 -27.77 -3.82 -21.08
CA ALA A 24 -26.34 -4.02 -21.33
C ALA A 24 -25.51 -2.77 -20.95
N GLU A 25 -26.04 -1.58 -21.22
CA GLU A 25 -25.41 -0.31 -20.90
C GLU A 25 -25.31 -0.08 -19.38
N GLU A 26 -26.41 -0.32 -18.65
CA GLU A 26 -26.42 -0.25 -17.18
C GLU A 26 -25.41 -1.22 -16.57
N LYS A 27 -25.36 -2.44 -17.09
CA LYS A 27 -24.41 -3.46 -16.63
C LYS A 27 -22.97 -3.00 -16.81
N GLU A 28 -22.64 -2.42 -17.95
CA GLU A 28 -21.29 -1.91 -18.21
C GLU A 28 -20.96 -0.71 -17.32
N ARG A 29 -21.90 0.23 -17.15
CA ARG A 29 -21.72 1.37 -16.25
C ARG A 29 -21.44 0.95 -14.81
N ILE A 30 -22.13 -0.09 -14.31
CA ILE A 30 -21.87 -0.65 -12.97
C ILE A 30 -20.48 -1.29 -12.91
N ARG A 31 -20.03 -2.00 -13.96
CA ARG A 31 -18.68 -2.56 -14.02
C ARG A 31 -17.62 -1.47 -14.01
N SER A 32 -17.77 -0.41 -14.80
CA SER A 32 -16.83 0.71 -14.82
C SER A 32 -16.75 1.38 -13.46
N ARG A 33 -17.90 1.58 -12.77
CA ARG A 33 -17.91 2.12 -11.40
C ARG A 33 -17.21 1.20 -10.39
N ALA A 34 -17.41 -0.11 -10.50
CA ALA A 34 -16.72 -1.08 -9.65
C ALA A 34 -15.20 -1.05 -9.88
N ALA A 35 -14.77 -0.99 -11.15
CA ALA A 35 -13.36 -0.87 -11.53
C ALA A 35 -12.73 0.42 -10.99
N ASN A 36 -13.42 1.56 -11.14
CA ASN A 36 -12.97 2.85 -10.62
C ASN A 36 -12.88 2.87 -9.09
N ALA A 37 -13.73 2.10 -8.39
CA ALA A 37 -13.65 1.93 -6.94
C ALA A 37 -12.60 0.91 -6.49
N GLY A 38 -11.92 0.23 -7.42
CA GLY A 38 -10.98 -0.85 -7.12
C GLY A 38 -11.64 -2.09 -6.51
N ARG A 39 -12.94 -2.29 -6.72
CA ARG A 39 -13.73 -3.39 -6.13
C ARG A 39 -14.12 -4.41 -7.18
N LYS A 40 -14.24 -5.67 -6.77
CA LYS A 40 -14.88 -6.71 -7.60
C LYS A 40 -16.35 -6.36 -7.80
N TYR A 41 -16.89 -6.66 -8.98
CA TYR A 41 -18.28 -6.35 -9.33
C TYR A 41 -19.29 -6.82 -8.26
N SER A 42 -19.14 -8.05 -7.75
CA SER A 42 -20.05 -8.58 -6.73
C SER A 42 -19.93 -7.87 -5.38
N ASP A 43 -18.70 -7.52 -4.97
CA ASP A 43 -18.48 -6.84 -3.69
C ASP A 43 -18.94 -5.37 -3.77
N TYR A 44 -18.70 -4.71 -4.91
CA TYR A 44 -19.22 -3.36 -5.21
C TYR A 44 -20.76 -3.31 -5.09
N CYS A 45 -21.47 -4.22 -5.77
CA CYS A 45 -22.93 -4.26 -5.71
C CYS A 45 -23.43 -4.56 -4.29
N ARG A 46 -22.76 -5.45 -3.57
CA ARG A 46 -23.13 -5.78 -2.18
C ARG A 46 -22.92 -4.59 -1.25
N GLU A 47 -21.77 -3.93 -1.31
CA GLU A 47 -21.47 -2.74 -0.50
C GLU A 47 -22.46 -1.61 -0.80
N MET A 48 -22.79 -1.40 -2.08
CA MET A 48 -23.80 -0.42 -2.49
C MET A 48 -25.19 -0.75 -1.94
N LEU A 49 -25.61 -2.01 -1.96
CA LEU A 49 -26.92 -2.43 -1.45
C LEU A 49 -27.01 -2.40 0.07
N LEU A 50 -25.91 -2.64 0.79
CA LEU A 50 -25.89 -2.64 2.25
C LEU A 50 -25.64 -1.24 2.84
N GLY A 51 -24.76 -0.46 2.23
CA GLY A 51 -24.27 0.82 2.75
C GLY A 51 -24.73 2.05 1.97
N GLY A 52 -25.44 1.88 0.85
CA GLY A 52 -25.96 2.98 0.02
C GLY A 52 -24.90 3.78 -0.76
N SER A 53 -23.61 3.55 -0.50
CA SER A 53 -22.50 4.19 -1.18
C SER A 53 -21.26 3.29 -1.17
N VAL A 54 -20.37 3.48 -2.15
CA VAL A 54 -19.06 2.83 -2.20
C VAL A 54 -18.01 3.92 -2.41
N THR A 55 -17.13 4.10 -1.44
CA THR A 55 -16.02 5.04 -1.54
C THR A 55 -14.94 4.45 -2.43
N ALA A 56 -14.66 5.10 -3.56
CA ALA A 56 -13.49 4.78 -4.36
C ALA A 56 -12.24 5.22 -3.58
N VAL A 57 -11.33 4.28 -3.32
CA VAL A 57 -10.01 4.62 -2.79
C VAL A 57 -9.19 5.12 -3.99
N PRO A 58 -8.74 6.39 -3.98
CA PRO A 58 -7.91 6.90 -5.06
C PRO A 58 -6.66 6.03 -5.25
N PRO A 59 -6.18 5.84 -6.49
CA PRO A 59 -4.91 5.16 -6.70
C PRO A 59 -3.80 5.96 -6.02
N MET A 60 -2.85 5.24 -5.43
CA MET A 60 -1.71 5.84 -4.74
C MET A 60 -0.85 6.63 -5.74
N GLY A 61 -0.61 7.91 -5.44
CA GLY A 61 0.20 8.78 -6.29
C GLY A 61 1.69 8.42 -6.24
N ASP A 62 2.46 8.82 -7.25
CA ASP A 62 3.89 8.52 -7.32
C ASP A 62 4.67 9.08 -6.11
N ASN A 63 4.30 10.27 -5.65
CA ASN A 63 4.89 10.89 -4.45
C ASN A 63 4.56 10.11 -3.17
N GLU A 64 3.34 9.59 -3.06
CA GLU A 64 2.92 8.77 -1.93
C GLU A 64 3.69 7.45 -1.92
N ARG A 65 3.84 6.81 -3.09
CA ARG A 65 4.58 5.56 -3.26
C ARG A 65 6.06 5.71 -2.91
N GLU A 66 6.70 6.76 -3.43
CA GLU A 66 8.09 7.12 -3.14
C GLU A 66 8.29 7.35 -1.63
N ALA A 67 7.40 8.11 -1.00
CA ALA A 67 7.44 8.35 0.42
C ALA A 67 7.25 7.06 1.23
N LEU A 68 6.33 6.18 0.82
CA LEU A 68 6.09 4.91 1.51
C LEU A 68 7.30 3.98 1.44
N ALA A 69 8.00 3.93 0.30
CA ALA A 69 9.24 3.15 0.16
C ALA A 69 10.31 3.62 1.17
N ILE A 70 10.49 4.93 1.30
CA ILE A 70 11.42 5.53 2.27
C ILE A 70 10.99 5.20 3.70
N LEU A 71 9.71 5.34 4.04
CA LEU A 71 9.20 5.05 5.38
C LEU A 71 9.37 3.57 5.75
N ARG A 72 9.07 2.66 4.82
CA ARG A 72 9.26 1.22 5.00
C ARG A 72 10.72 0.90 5.31
N GLN A 73 11.63 1.43 4.50
CA GLN A 73 13.05 1.16 4.66
C GLN A 73 13.60 1.78 5.95
N THR A 74 13.17 3.00 6.28
CA THR A 74 13.50 3.66 7.55
C THR A 74 13.05 2.82 8.76
N ALA A 75 11.84 2.24 8.71
CA ALA A 75 11.34 1.37 9.77
C ALA A 75 12.20 0.10 9.95
N LEU A 76 12.67 -0.51 8.85
CA LEU A 76 13.59 -1.65 8.91
C LEU A 76 14.92 -1.27 9.57
N PHE A 77 15.48 -0.11 9.22
CA PHE A 77 16.70 0.38 9.86
C PHE A 77 16.53 0.63 11.37
N TYR A 78 15.38 1.15 11.83
CA TYR A 78 15.13 1.27 13.27
C TYR A 78 15.13 -0.09 13.98
N GLY A 79 14.60 -1.14 13.34
CA GLY A 79 14.70 -2.51 13.83
C GLY A 79 16.14 -3.03 13.92
N HIS A 80 16.99 -2.67 12.96
CA HIS A 80 18.41 -3.03 12.99
C HIS A 80 19.17 -2.28 14.09
N ILE A 81 18.94 -0.97 14.23
CA ILE A 81 19.58 -0.15 15.25
C ILE A 81 19.19 -0.61 16.66
N SER A 82 17.92 -0.97 16.90
CA SER A 82 17.49 -1.44 18.22
C SER A 82 18.23 -2.69 18.68
N ASN A 83 18.59 -3.59 17.76
CA ASN A 83 19.45 -4.74 18.04
C ASN A 83 20.89 -4.35 18.40
N LEU A 84 21.40 -3.26 17.80
CA LEU A 84 22.79 -2.79 17.95
C LEU A 84 22.97 -1.79 19.12
N ILE A 85 21.90 -1.16 19.62
CA ILE A 85 21.94 -0.26 20.80
C ILE A 85 22.56 -0.94 22.04
N LYS A 86 22.52 -2.28 22.13
CA LYS A 86 23.21 -3.05 23.17
C LYS A 86 24.72 -2.80 23.22
N VAL A 87 25.32 -2.40 22.09
CA VAL A 87 26.76 -2.16 21.92
C VAL A 87 27.21 -0.79 22.47
N LYS A 88 26.26 0.09 22.87
CA LYS A 88 26.52 1.42 23.45
C LYS A 88 27.46 2.33 22.63
N ASP A 89 27.53 2.14 21.32
CA ASP A 89 28.26 3.04 20.42
C ASP A 89 27.49 4.35 20.25
N THR A 90 28.17 5.48 20.44
CA THR A 90 27.61 6.83 20.33
C THR A 90 27.26 7.20 18.89
N SER A 91 27.88 6.55 17.89
CA SER A 91 27.59 6.77 16.47
C SER A 91 26.12 6.49 16.11
N TRP A 92 25.46 5.58 16.84
CA TRP A 92 24.05 5.25 16.66
C TRP A 92 23.11 6.42 16.90
N VAL A 93 23.50 7.39 17.73
CA VAL A 93 22.71 8.61 17.97
C VAL A 93 22.59 9.42 16.69
N ASP A 94 23.70 9.59 15.97
CA ASP A 94 23.72 10.37 14.74
C ASP A 94 23.03 9.63 13.60
N THR A 95 23.17 8.30 13.53
CA THR A 95 22.39 7.48 12.58
C THR A 95 20.88 7.61 12.84
N THR A 96 20.45 7.54 14.10
CA THR A 96 19.04 7.66 14.48
C THR A 96 18.48 9.05 14.12
N LYS A 97 19.25 10.13 14.36
CA LYS A 97 18.88 11.49 13.94
C LYS A 97 18.73 11.61 12.42
N ALA A 98 19.65 10.98 11.65
CA ALA A 98 19.58 10.98 10.19
C ALA A 98 18.31 10.25 9.70
N LEU A 99 18.01 9.07 10.24
CA LEU A 99 16.79 8.31 9.92
C LEU A 99 15.52 9.10 10.26
N ALA A 100 15.47 9.77 11.41
CA ALA A 100 14.34 10.64 11.77
C ALA A 100 14.16 11.78 10.76
N THR A 101 15.26 12.33 10.25
CA THR A 101 15.24 13.35 9.19
C THR A 101 14.70 12.79 7.88
N TYR A 102 15.08 11.56 7.49
CA TYR A 102 14.56 10.91 6.28
C TYR A 102 13.07 10.62 6.38
N ALA A 103 12.61 10.11 7.53
CA ALA A 103 11.18 9.93 7.78
C ALA A 103 10.41 11.26 7.65
N LYS A 104 10.93 12.35 8.21
CA LYS A 104 10.32 13.69 8.09
C LYS A 104 10.24 14.17 6.63
N ILE A 105 11.28 13.94 5.83
CA ILE A 105 11.29 14.26 4.39
C ILE A 105 10.24 13.42 3.65
N ALA A 106 10.15 12.13 3.94
CA ALA A 106 9.15 11.24 3.36
C ALA A 106 7.71 11.67 3.71
N PHE A 107 7.44 12.04 4.96
CA PHE A 107 6.11 12.55 5.34
C PHE A 107 5.72 13.80 4.54
N LYS A 108 6.65 14.74 4.34
CA LYS A 108 6.39 15.93 3.51
C LYS A 108 6.09 15.55 2.05
N ARG A 109 6.84 14.59 1.49
CA ARG A 109 6.63 14.06 0.12
C ARG A 109 5.27 13.34 -0.01
N PHE A 110 4.86 12.59 1.00
CA PHE A 110 3.59 11.85 1.02
C PHE A 110 2.40 12.82 0.87
N PHE A 111 2.33 13.85 1.72
CA PHE A 111 1.20 14.78 1.73
C PHE A 111 1.29 15.89 0.68
N SER A 112 2.46 16.09 0.05
CA SER A 112 2.64 17.12 -0.97
C SER A 112 3.67 16.72 -2.02
N SER A 113 3.19 16.63 -3.26
CA SER A 113 3.99 16.34 -4.46
C SER A 113 5.01 17.44 -4.79
N ARG A 114 4.92 18.62 -4.16
CA ARG A 114 5.88 19.72 -4.36
C ARG A 114 7.22 19.47 -3.67
N TYR A 115 7.23 18.68 -2.60
CA TYR A 115 8.47 18.30 -1.95
C TYR A 115 9.16 17.23 -2.79
N ARG A 116 10.47 17.37 -2.99
CA ARG A 116 11.30 16.37 -3.66
C ARG A 116 12.26 15.78 -2.65
N VAL A 117 12.42 14.47 -2.65
CA VAL A 117 13.37 13.79 -1.78
C VAL A 117 14.77 13.93 -2.39
N PRO A 118 15.79 14.37 -1.62
CA PRO A 118 17.17 14.39 -2.09
C PRO A 118 17.66 13.00 -2.46
N GLU A 119 18.44 12.88 -3.54
CA GLU A 119 18.92 11.58 -4.04
C GLU A 119 19.77 10.82 -3.01
N GLU A 120 20.48 11.55 -2.16
CA GLU A 120 21.29 11.00 -1.06
C GLU A 120 20.48 10.15 -0.08
N VAL A 121 19.20 10.48 0.12
CA VAL A 121 18.32 9.71 1.03
C VAL A 121 18.14 8.30 0.49
N PHE A 122 17.92 8.15 -0.82
CA PHE A 122 17.76 6.84 -1.45
C PHE A 122 19.05 6.03 -1.39
N LYS A 123 20.19 6.68 -1.65
CA LYS A 123 21.51 6.03 -1.55
C LYS A 123 21.78 5.51 -0.15
N ARG A 124 21.53 6.33 0.88
CA ARG A 124 21.76 5.94 2.28
C ARG A 124 20.78 4.90 2.80
N LEU A 125 19.57 4.86 2.25
CA LEU A 125 18.59 3.83 2.57
C LEU A 125 18.73 2.58 1.71
N ASN A 126 19.65 2.56 0.75
CA ASN A 126 19.81 1.47 -0.22
C ASN A 126 18.49 1.14 -0.94
N ILE A 127 17.80 2.18 -1.43
CA ILE A 127 16.55 2.07 -2.20
C ILE A 127 16.88 2.22 -3.67
N GLU A 128 16.70 1.15 -4.43
CA GLU A 128 16.93 1.14 -5.87
C GLU A 128 15.71 1.65 -6.65
N ASP A 129 15.87 1.94 -7.94
CA ASP A 129 14.78 2.46 -8.76
C ASP A 129 13.61 1.46 -8.90
N HIS A 130 13.89 0.15 -8.80
CA HIS A 130 12.86 -0.88 -8.83
C HIS A 130 11.98 -0.87 -7.56
N ASP A 131 12.54 -0.50 -6.40
CA ASP A 131 11.78 -0.35 -5.14
C ASP A 131 10.81 0.84 -5.19
N ARG A 132 11.01 1.77 -6.13
CA ARG A 132 10.14 2.93 -6.37
C ARG A 132 9.00 2.62 -7.35
N GLN A 133 9.10 1.51 -8.09
CA GLN A 133 8.13 1.06 -9.08
C GLN A 133 7.34 -0.13 -8.52
N VAL A 134 6.31 0.15 -7.70
CA VAL A 134 5.34 -0.87 -7.23
C VAL A 134 3.97 -0.59 -7.80
#